data_AF-A0A0R2SRG1-F1
#
_entry.id   AF-A0A0R2SRG1-F1
#
_cell.length_a   1.000
_cell.length_b   1.000
_cell.length_c   1.000
_cell.angle_alpha   90.00
_cell.angle_beta   90.00
_cell.angle_gamma   90.00
#
_symmetry.space_group_name_H-M   'P 1'
#
loop_
_entity.id
_entity.type
_entity.pdbx_description
1 polymer ?
#
loop_
_entity_poly.entity_id
_entity_poly.type
_entity_poly.pdbx_seq_one_letter_code
_entity_poly.pdbx_strand_id
1 'polypeptide(L)' 'MRISELRNRLSQYFPDPDTYARDIIHSELGGISVNAAIEIGMEPDEIWRAVVRHNPSMPDKYR' A
#
# COMPACT_ATOMS: atom_id res chain seq x y z
N MET A 1 -6.83 -1.29 10.46
CA MET A 1 -5.62 -2.13 10.47
C MET A 1 -4.46 -1.34 11.06
N ARG A 2 -3.55 -1.99 11.81
CA ARG A 2 -2.33 -1.31 12.31
C ARG A 2 -1.29 -1.18 11.20
N ILE A 3 -0.41 -0.18 11.28
CA ILE A 3 0.70 0.03 10.31
C ILE A 3 1.57 -1.24 10.15
N SER A 4 1.81 -1.98 11.23
CA SER A 4 2.58 -3.24 11.18
C SER A 4 1.94 -4.27 10.27
N GLU A 5 0.60 -4.32 10.22
CA GLU A 5 -0.11 -5.27 9.39
C GLU A 5 -0.22 -4.80 7.93
N LEU A 6 -0.33 -3.49 7.68
CA LEU A 6 -0.15 -2.93 6.33
C LEU A 6 1.21 -3.34 5.76
N ARG A 7 2.28 -3.15 6.54
CA ARG A 7 3.65 -3.54 6.14
C ARG A 7 3.75 -5.05 5.88
N ASN A 8 3.10 -5.87 6.72
CA ASN A 8 3.06 -7.30 6.51
C ASN A 8 2.34 -7.67 5.19
N ARG A 9 1.19 -7.08 4.89
CA ARG A 9 0.47 -7.33 3.64
C ARG A 9 1.28 -6.95 2.40
N LEU A 10 1.97 -5.80 2.44
CA LEU A 10 2.89 -5.41 1.38
C LEU A 10 3.96 -6.49 1.16
N SER A 11 4.59 -6.97 2.23
CA SER A 11 5.63 -8.02 2.15
C SER A 11 5.12 -9.39 1.67
N GLN A 12 3.83 -9.68 1.83
CA GLN A 12 3.25 -10.95 1.38
C GLN A 12 3.03 -11.00 -0.15
N TYR A 13 2.84 -9.84 -0.78
CA TYR A 13 2.50 -9.77 -2.21
C TYR A 13 3.63 -9.19 -3.06
N PHE A 14 4.31 -8.15 -2.60
CA PHE A 14 5.38 -7.50 -3.35
C PHE A 14 6.74 -8.13 -3.03
N PRO A 15 7.56 -8.45 -4.04
CA PRO A 15 8.89 -9.04 -3.83
C PRO A 15 9.90 -8.05 -3.21
N ASP A 16 9.69 -6.74 -3.42
CA ASP A 16 10.47 -5.66 -2.81
C ASP A 16 9.53 -4.59 -2.24
N PRO A 17 8.94 -4.85 -1.05
CA PRO A 17 7.89 -4.00 -0.48
C PRO A 17 8.41 -2.62 -0.06
N ASP A 18 9.68 -2.48 0.31
CA ASP A 18 10.27 -1.21 0.73
C ASP A 18 10.44 -0.26 -0.46
N THR A 19 11.01 -0.74 -1.57
CA THR A 19 11.11 0.03 -2.81
C THR A 19 9.71 0.37 -3.34
N TYR A 20 8.79 -0.61 -3.33
CA TYR A 20 7.40 -0.37 -3.72
C TYR A 20 6.75 0.76 -2.91
N ALA A 21 6.84 0.69 -1.57
CA ALA A 21 6.18 1.65 -0.70
C ALA A 21 6.76 3.06 -0.77
N ARG A 22 8.03 3.19 -1.17
CA ARG A 22 8.72 4.47 -1.32
C ARG A 22 8.51 5.09 -2.69
N ASP A 23 8.64 4.29 -3.75
CA ASP A 23 8.86 4.79 -5.11
C ASP A 23 7.62 4.73 -6.00
N ILE A 24 6.62 3.90 -5.66
CA ILE A 24 5.36 3.81 -6.44
C ILE A 24 4.37 4.89 -6.00
N ILE A 25 3.94 5.68 -6.97
CA ILE A 25 2.95 6.75 -6.78
C ILE A 25 1.56 6.23 -7.08
N HIS A 26 0.66 6.41 -6.10
CA HIS A 26 -0.73 6.02 -6.21
C HIS A 26 -1.62 7.23 -6.47
N SER A 27 -2.31 7.24 -7.61
CA SER A 27 -3.33 8.24 -7.90
C SER A 27 -4.48 8.21 -6.87
N GLU A 28 -4.76 7.02 -6.36
CA GLU A 28 -5.76 6.71 -5.35
C GLU A 28 -5.42 7.27 -3.95
N LEU A 29 -4.14 7.60 -3.71
CA LEU A 29 -3.67 8.28 -2.50
C LEU A 29 -3.57 9.79 -2.67
N GLY A 30 -4.04 10.33 -3.81
CA GLY A 30 -3.87 11.74 -4.15
C GLY A 30 -2.53 12.04 -4.82
N GLY A 31 -1.90 11.05 -5.47
CA GLY A 31 -0.67 11.24 -6.22
C GLY A 31 0.60 11.19 -5.35
N ILE A 32 0.58 10.41 -4.27
CA ILE A 32 1.71 10.20 -3.38
C ILE A 32 2.03 8.71 -3.21
N SER A 33 3.20 8.40 -2.64
CA SER A 33 3.57 7.02 -2.32
C SER A 33 2.92 6.52 -1.03
N VAL A 34 2.99 5.21 -0.80
CA VAL A 34 2.51 4.58 0.45
C VAL A 34 3.20 5.19 1.67
N ASN A 35 4.53 5.34 1.64
CA ASN A 35 5.26 5.93 2.76
C ASN A 35 4.85 7.38 3.02
N ALA A 36 4.69 8.19 1.97
CA ALA A 36 4.20 9.56 2.12
C ALA A 36 2.78 9.59 2.72
N ALA A 37 1.89 8.66 2.33
CA ALA A 37 0.57 8.54 2.91
C ALA A 37 0.61 8.16 4.40
N ILE A 38 1.54 7.28 4.80
CA ILE A 38 1.78 6.95 6.22
C ILE A 38 2.27 8.19 6.99
N GLU A 39 3.21 8.95 6.41
CA GLU A 39 3.81 10.13 7.05
C GLU A 39 2.79 11.25 7.33
N ILE A 40 1.81 11.44 6.44
CA ILE A 40 0.74 12.42 6.65
C ILE A 40 -0.40 11.89 7.54
N GLY A 41 -0.29 10.67 8.05
CA GLY A 41 -1.24 10.09 8.99
C GLY A 41 -2.50 9.50 8.34
N MET A 42 -2.43 9.07 7.08
CA MET A 42 -3.56 8.38 6.44
C MET A 42 -3.79 7.01 7.08
N GLU A 43 -5.05 6.61 7.21
CA GLU A 43 -5.42 5.35 7.85
C GLU A 43 -4.88 4.15 7.05
N PRO A 44 -4.21 3.17 7.69
CA PRO A 44 -3.60 2.04 6.98
C PRO A 44 -4.59 1.20 6.17
N ASP A 45 -5.86 1.13 6.55
CA ASP A 45 -6.91 0.46 5.77
C ASP A 45 -7.20 1.18 4.45
N GLU A 46 -7.16 2.52 4.46
CA GLU A 46 -7.37 3.34 3.25
C GLU A 46 -6.19 3.19 2.30
N ILE A 47 -4.97 3.23 2.86
CA ILE A 47 -3.74 3.00 2.10
C ILE A 47 -3.79 1.62 1.42
N TRP A 48 -4.21 0.59 2.17
CA TRP A 48 -4.30 -0.75 1.61
C TRP A 48 -5.33 -0.85 0.48
N ARG A 49 -6.51 -0.24 0.64
CA ARG A 49 -7.53 -0.20 -0.42
C ARG A 49 -7.01 0.48 -1.68
N ALA A 50 -6.23 1.55 -1.56
CA ALA A 50 -5.59 2.21 -2.69
C ALA A 50 -4.57 1.29 -3.39
N VAL A 51 -3.75 0.59 -2.63
CA VAL A 51 -2.79 -0.40 -3.17
C VAL A 51 -3.53 -1.50 -3.94
N VAL A 52 -4.61 -2.06 -3.38
CA VAL A 52 -5.43 -3.09 -4.05
C VAL A 52 -6.05 -2.56 -5.36
N ARG A 53 -6.60 -1.34 -5.34
CA ARG A 53 -7.19 -0.71 -6.54
C ARG A 53 -6.16 -0.47 -7.64
N HIS A 54 -4.96 -0.05 -7.27
CA HIS A 54 -3.86 0.18 -8.19
C HIS A 54 -3.33 -1.12 -8.83
N ASN A 55 -3.52 -2.26 -8.16
CA ASN A 55 -3.06 -3.57 -8.60
C ASN A 55 -4.25 -4.50 -8.91
N PRO A 56 -4.98 -4.28 -10.03
CA PRO A 56 -6.21 -5.03 -10.34
C PRO A 56 -5.97 -6.54 -10.56
N SER A 57 -4.74 -6.94 -10.89
CA SER A 57 -4.33 -8.35 -11.03
C SER A 57 -3.96 -9.03 -9.71
N MET A 58 -4.01 -8.32 -8.57
CA MET A 58 -3.74 -8.89 -7.25
C MET A 58 -4.77 -10.01 -6.95
N PRO A 59 -4.33 -11.24 -6.65
CA PRO A 59 -5.23 -12.34 -6.30
C PRO A 59 -6.03 -12.07 -5.03
N ASP A 60 -7.27 -12.56 -4.94
CA ASP A 60 -8.19 -12.28 -3.81
C ASP A 60 -7.63 -12.68 -2.44
N LYS A 61 -6.79 -13.73 -2.37
CA LYS A 61 -6.13 -14.14 -1.11
C LYS A 61 -5.19 -13.10 -0.52
N TYR A 62 -4.78 -12.11 -1.32
CA TYR A 62 -3.94 -11.00 -0.91
C TYR A 62 -4.68 -9.67 -0.88
N ARG A 63 -6.02 -9.63 -1.05
CA ARG A 63 -6.77 -8.37 -1.00
C ARG A 63 -7.21 -8.00 0.41
#